data_AF-A0A2N2PEV3-F1
#
_entry.id   AF-A0A2N2PEV3-F1
#
_cell.length_a   1.000
_cell.length_b   1.000
_cell.length_c   1.000
_cell.angle_alpha   90.00
_cell.angle_beta   90.00
_cell.angle_gamma   90.00
#
_symmetry.space_group_name_H-M   'P 1'
#
loop_
_entity.id
_entity.type
_entity.pdbx_description
1 polymer ?
#
loop_
_entity_poly.entity_id
_entity_poly.type
_entity_poly.pdbx_seq_one_letter_code
_entity_poly.pdbx_strand_id
1 'polypeptide(L)'
;ADDDPWLNEDFDMLTILGRQAGATIHNLLLLEQVRAGRAELAHVHRQFMVSQERQQRQLAQELHDSAVQQLLGISYQLAEAQRRAPQQSDTPAPTFEEIRAEVLAVSGQLRKLIGQLRPAGLDEMGLGAALEGYVARVQREAGPQAPVIHLHLDRRGAFLPEAVSICLFRAAQEGIRNALKHACASRVDVDLRIDGDTVALSVQDDGCGFLIPERLSELAQAEHFGLVGVAERVAWSGWCVLACARY
;
A
#
# COMPACT_ATOMS: atom_id res chain seq x y z
N ALA A 1 42.64 68.02 9.65
CA ALA A 1 42.45 66.59 9.91
C ALA A 1 41.36 66.18 8.95
N ASP A 2 41.78 65.72 7.78
CA ASP A 2 40.90 65.39 6.67
C ASP A 2 40.01 64.22 7.06
N ASP A 3 38.70 64.44 7.08
CA ASP A 3 37.71 63.38 6.92
C ASP A 3 37.83 62.92 5.47
N ASP A 4 38.55 61.82 5.22
CA ASP A 4 38.70 61.24 3.89
C ASP A 4 37.41 60.47 3.53
N PRO A 5 36.52 61.03 2.68
CA PRO A 5 35.21 60.43 2.39
C PRO A 5 35.33 59.04 1.75
N TRP A 6 36.45 58.75 1.09
CA TRP A 6 36.71 57.46 0.46
C TRP A 6 36.89 56.33 1.49
N LEU A 7 37.47 56.63 2.65
CA LEU A 7 37.64 55.67 3.74
C LEU A 7 36.30 55.30 4.42
N ASN A 8 35.33 56.21 4.43
CA ASN A 8 33.99 55.95 4.96
C ASN A 8 33.13 55.10 4.00
N GLU A 9 33.19 55.36 2.70
CA GLU A 9 32.45 54.56 1.70
C GLU A 9 32.93 53.10 1.64
N ASP A 10 34.25 52.87 1.73
CA ASP A 10 34.82 51.52 1.79
C ASP A 10 34.40 50.78 3.07
N PHE A 11 34.31 51.48 4.20
CA PHE A 11 33.89 50.90 5.48
C PHE A 11 32.39 50.55 5.49
N ASP A 12 31.56 51.39 4.88
CA ASP A 12 30.13 51.11 4.70
C ASP A 12 29.92 49.91 3.78
N MET A 13 30.68 49.81 2.69
CA MET A 13 30.63 48.66 1.77
C MET A 13 31.02 47.36 2.47
N LEU A 14 32.10 47.38 3.27
CA LEU A 14 32.52 46.22 4.08
C LEU A 14 31.47 45.83 5.12
N THR A 15 30.78 46.80 5.72
CA THR A 15 29.71 46.54 6.69
C THR A 15 28.49 45.90 6.04
N ILE A 16 28.10 46.37 4.85
CA ILE A 16 27.03 45.78 4.04
C ILE A 16 27.38 44.34 3.63
N LEU A 17 28.59 44.12 3.10
CA LEU A 17 29.07 42.79 2.73
C LEU A 17 29.14 41.84 3.93
N GLY A 18 29.62 42.32 5.09
CA GLY A 18 29.64 41.56 6.33
C GLY A 18 28.24 41.16 6.80
N ARG A 19 27.27 42.07 6.75
CA ARG A 19 25.86 41.77 7.07
C ARG A 19 25.25 40.76 6.08
N GLN A 20 25.53 40.90 4.78
CA GLN A 20 25.00 40.02 3.75
C GLN A 20 25.65 38.61 3.79
N ALA A 21 26.94 38.53 4.06
CA ALA A 21 27.65 37.28 4.30
C ALA A 21 27.11 36.59 5.56
N GLY A 22 26.90 37.33 6.66
CA GLY A 22 26.31 36.81 7.88
C GLY A 22 24.90 36.24 7.67
N ALA A 23 24.04 36.97 6.96
CA ALA A 23 22.69 36.50 6.61
C ALA A 23 22.73 35.24 5.73
N THR A 24 23.66 35.17 4.76
CA THR A 24 23.81 34.01 3.87
C THR A 24 24.28 32.77 4.64
N ILE A 25 25.28 32.91 5.52
CA ILE A 25 25.76 31.83 6.37
C ILE A 25 24.64 31.35 7.29
N HIS A 26 23.90 32.27 7.91
CA HIS A 26 22.77 31.91 8.77
C HIS A 26 21.68 31.15 8.00
N ASN A 27 21.33 31.59 6.79
CA ASN A 27 20.36 30.90 5.93
C ASN A 27 20.85 29.50 5.53
N LEU A 28 22.14 29.33 5.22
CA LEU A 28 22.72 28.02 4.91
C LEU A 28 22.63 27.07 6.10
N LEU A 29 22.94 27.55 7.30
CA LEU A 29 22.82 26.77 8.54
C LEU A 29 21.36 26.36 8.82
N LEU A 30 20.40 27.28 8.64
CA LEU A 30 18.97 26.96 8.77
C LEU A 30 18.53 25.91 7.74
N LEU A 31 19.01 26.00 6.50
CA LEU A 31 18.71 25.00 5.47
C LEU A 31 19.26 23.62 5.83
N GLU A 32 20.47 23.54 6.39
CA GLU A 32 21.04 22.29 6.87
C GLU A 32 20.23 21.70 8.04
N GLN A 33 19.81 22.53 9.00
CA GLN A 33 18.96 22.09 10.12
C GLN A 33 17.62 21.54 9.62
N VAL A 34 16.97 22.22 8.68
CA VAL A 34 15.71 21.75 8.07
C VAL A 34 15.93 20.43 7.32
N ARG A 35 17.04 20.28 6.58
CA ARG A 35 17.37 19.04 5.88
C ARG A 35 17.63 17.88 6.85
N ALA A 36 18.39 18.12 7.90
CA ALA A 36 18.68 17.12 8.93
C ALA A 36 17.40 16.66 9.64
N GLY A 37 16.55 17.60 10.07
CA GLY A 37 15.26 17.28 10.71
C GLY A 37 14.32 16.51 9.78
N ARG A 38 14.30 16.83 8.48
CA ARG A 38 13.53 16.05 7.49
C ARG A 38 14.06 14.63 7.33
N ALA A 39 15.38 14.45 7.32
CA ALA A 39 16.00 13.12 7.22
C ALA A 39 15.70 12.27 8.46
N GLU A 40 15.74 12.86 9.65
CA GLU A 40 15.39 12.20 10.90
C GLU A 40 13.91 11.81 10.95
N LEU A 41 13.00 12.73 10.58
CA LEU A 41 11.57 12.43 10.50
C LEU A 41 11.29 11.30 9.49
N ALA A 42 11.92 11.32 8.32
CA ALA A 42 11.80 10.25 7.33
C ALA A 42 12.32 8.91 7.86
N HIS A 43 13.39 8.91 8.66
CA HIS A 43 13.92 7.72 9.31
C HIS A 43 12.95 7.15 10.35
N VAL A 44 12.41 7.99 11.23
CA VAL A 44 11.42 7.57 12.24
C VAL A 44 10.13 7.07 11.57
N HIS A 45 9.64 7.77 10.55
CA HIS A 45 8.49 7.34 9.77
C HIS A 45 8.72 5.97 9.12
N ARG A 46 9.92 5.74 8.58
CA ARG A 46 10.32 4.44 8.02
C ARG A 46 10.27 3.34 9.09
N GLN A 47 10.86 3.57 10.27
CA GLN A 47 10.84 2.60 11.36
C GLN A 47 9.42 2.29 11.82
N PHE A 48 8.57 3.32 11.91
CA PHE A 48 7.16 3.15 12.25
C PHE A 48 6.42 2.29 11.22
N MET A 49 6.58 2.56 9.93
CA MET A 49 5.94 1.78 8.86
C MET A 49 6.37 0.31 8.87
N VAL A 50 7.67 0.04 9.03
CA VAL A 50 8.19 -1.34 9.15
C VAL A 50 7.63 -2.04 10.40
N SER A 51 7.58 -1.33 11.54
CA SER A 51 6.99 -1.86 12.77
C SER A 51 5.50 -2.18 12.60
N GLN A 52 4.76 -1.28 11.94
CA GLN A 52 3.35 -1.47 11.67
C GLN A 52 3.11 -2.67 10.76
N GLU A 53 3.90 -2.87 9.72
CA GLU A 53 3.82 -4.04 8.84
C GLU A 53 4.13 -5.34 9.59
N ARG A 54 5.13 -5.33 10.49
CA ARG A 54 5.45 -6.48 11.34
C ARG A 54 4.31 -6.81 12.30
N GLN A 55 3.68 -5.81 12.92
CA GLN A 55 2.51 -6.02 13.78
C GLN A 55 1.31 -6.52 13.00
N GLN A 56 1.04 -5.96 11.81
CA GLN A 56 -0.01 -6.46 10.91
C GLN A 56 0.24 -7.92 10.52
N ARG A 57 1.49 -8.30 10.24
CA ARG A 57 1.88 -9.69 9.96
C ARG A 57 1.62 -10.61 11.15
N GLN A 58 2.03 -10.21 12.36
CA GLN A 58 1.81 -11.00 13.58
C GLN A 58 0.32 -11.17 13.88
N LEU A 59 -0.46 -10.10 13.82
CA LEU A 59 -1.91 -10.15 14.03
C LEU A 59 -2.62 -11.04 13.00
N ALA A 60 -2.24 -10.94 11.72
CA ALA A 60 -2.81 -11.79 10.67
C ALA A 60 -2.51 -13.28 10.93
N GLN A 61 -1.29 -13.61 11.36
CA GLN A 61 -0.86 -14.98 11.67
C GLN A 61 -1.62 -15.52 12.89
N GLU A 62 -1.68 -14.75 13.98
CA GLU A 62 -2.37 -15.15 15.22
C GLU A 62 -3.88 -15.35 15.00
N LEU A 63 -4.53 -14.46 14.23
CA LEU A 63 -5.94 -14.60 13.89
C LEU A 63 -6.19 -15.81 12.98
N HIS A 64 -5.29 -16.10 12.05
CA HIS A 64 -5.39 -17.28 11.19
C HIS A 64 -5.28 -18.57 12.01
N ASP A 65 -4.23 -18.68 12.82
CA ASP A 65 -3.92 -19.92 13.53
C ASP A 65 -4.92 -20.19 14.67
N SER A 66 -5.38 -19.15 15.37
CA SER A 66 -6.33 -19.33 16.47
C SER A 66 -7.78 -19.35 15.98
N ALA A 67 -8.25 -18.28 15.32
CA ALA A 67 -9.68 -18.09 15.10
C ALA A 67 -10.21 -18.84 13.85
N VAL A 68 -9.46 -18.91 12.74
CA VAL A 68 -9.91 -19.69 11.56
C VAL A 68 -9.94 -21.18 11.88
N GLN A 69 -8.90 -21.70 12.54
CA GLN A 69 -8.82 -23.12 12.89
C GLN A 69 -9.90 -23.51 13.91
N GLN A 70 -10.19 -22.69 14.91
CA GLN A 70 -11.28 -22.94 15.86
C GLN A 70 -12.64 -22.98 15.17
N LEU A 71 -12.94 -22.04 14.27
CA LEU A 71 -14.21 -22.01 13.53
C LEU A 71 -14.34 -23.22 12.60
N LEU A 72 -13.27 -23.66 11.95
CA LEU A 72 -13.26 -24.90 11.17
C LEU A 72 -13.52 -26.11 12.06
N GLY A 73 -12.88 -26.17 13.24
CA GLY A 73 -13.12 -27.22 14.24
C GLY A 73 -14.58 -27.30 14.68
N ILE A 74 -15.20 -26.16 14.98
CA ILE A 74 -16.62 -26.06 15.32
C ILE A 74 -17.49 -26.54 14.15
N SER A 75 -17.17 -26.14 12.91
CA SER A 75 -17.89 -26.59 11.72
C SER A 75 -17.84 -28.12 11.53
N TYR A 76 -16.68 -28.74 11.78
CA TYR A 76 -16.52 -30.20 11.76
C TYR A 76 -17.29 -30.89 12.88
N GLN A 77 -17.24 -30.35 14.11
CA GLN A 77 -17.99 -30.90 15.25
C GLN A 77 -19.50 -30.85 15.01
N LEU A 78 -20.02 -29.76 14.41
CA LEU A 78 -21.42 -29.63 14.02
C LEU A 78 -21.79 -30.67 12.94
N ALA A 79 -20.94 -30.87 11.94
CA ALA A 79 -21.17 -31.87 10.89
C ALA A 79 -21.14 -33.32 11.41
N GLU A 80 -20.28 -33.62 12.39
CA GLU A 80 -20.25 -34.93 13.06
C GLU A 80 -21.48 -35.12 13.97
N ALA A 81 -21.88 -34.09 14.72
CA ALA A 81 -23.07 -34.12 15.56
C ALA A 81 -24.34 -34.36 14.73
N GLN A 82 -24.48 -33.71 13.58
CA GLN A 82 -25.58 -33.91 12.65
C GLN A 82 -25.61 -35.35 12.10
N ARG A 83 -24.45 -35.94 11.77
CA ARG A 83 -24.36 -37.34 11.30
C ARG A 83 -24.71 -38.37 12.37
N ARG A 84 -24.39 -38.08 13.64
CA ARG A 84 -24.65 -38.98 14.78
C ARG A 84 -26.05 -38.82 15.38
N ALA A 85 -26.77 -37.76 15.02
CA ALA A 85 -28.12 -37.52 15.51
C ALA A 85 -29.07 -38.63 15.01
N PRO A 86 -29.82 -39.31 15.91
CA PRO A 86 -30.81 -40.30 15.50
C PRO A 86 -31.96 -39.65 14.72
N GLN A 87 -32.52 -40.34 13.73
CA GLN A 87 -33.62 -39.83 12.87
C GLN A 87 -34.89 -39.36 13.62
N GLN A 88 -35.00 -39.64 14.93
CA GLN A 88 -36.11 -39.28 15.81
C GLN A 88 -35.75 -38.24 16.89
N SER A 89 -34.58 -37.59 16.83
CA SER A 89 -34.25 -36.52 17.77
C SER A 89 -35.13 -35.28 17.54
N ASP A 90 -35.77 -34.76 18.58
CA ASP A 90 -36.55 -33.50 18.59
C ASP A 90 -35.72 -32.24 18.26
N THR A 91 -34.42 -32.39 18.03
CA THR A 91 -33.56 -31.28 17.59
C THR A 91 -33.77 -31.09 16.09
N PRO A 92 -34.28 -29.94 15.62
CA PRO A 92 -34.53 -29.73 14.21
C PRO A 92 -33.20 -29.77 13.45
N ALA A 93 -33.06 -30.69 12.50
CA ALA A 93 -32.00 -30.66 11.49
C ALA A 93 -31.70 -29.26 10.89
N PRO A 94 -32.69 -28.35 10.66
CA PRO A 94 -32.40 -26.99 10.18
C PRO A 94 -31.51 -26.17 11.13
N THR A 95 -31.56 -26.38 12.45
CA THR A 95 -30.78 -25.61 13.42
C THR A 95 -29.28 -25.89 13.32
N PHE A 96 -28.88 -27.12 12.98
CA PHE A 96 -27.45 -27.46 12.80
C PHE A 96 -26.88 -26.89 11.51
N GLU A 97 -27.65 -26.90 10.42
CA GLU A 97 -27.23 -26.32 9.15
C GLU A 97 -27.12 -24.79 9.23
N GLU A 98 -28.04 -24.13 9.93
CA GLU A 98 -28.03 -22.68 10.18
C GLU A 98 -26.78 -22.26 10.97
N ILE A 99 -26.50 -22.94 12.10
CA ILE A 99 -25.29 -22.66 12.90
C ILE A 99 -24.02 -22.93 12.08
N ARG A 100 -23.99 -24.00 11.29
CA ARG A 100 -22.83 -24.31 10.42
C ARG A 100 -22.63 -23.22 9.36
N ALA A 101 -23.72 -22.73 8.75
CA ALA A 101 -23.66 -21.66 7.77
C ALA A 101 -23.16 -20.35 8.39
N GLU A 102 -23.60 -20.01 9.61
CA GLU A 102 -23.15 -18.83 10.34
C GLU A 102 -21.66 -18.91 10.70
N VAL A 103 -21.18 -20.06 11.19
CA VAL A 103 -19.75 -20.30 11.46
C VAL A 103 -18.90 -20.14 10.19
N LEU A 104 -19.39 -20.63 9.05
CA LEU A 104 -18.71 -20.46 7.76
C LEU A 104 -18.71 -19.00 7.30
N ALA A 105 -19.82 -18.27 7.52
CA ALA A 105 -19.92 -16.84 7.20
C ALA A 105 -18.93 -16.01 8.04
N VAL A 106 -18.87 -16.25 9.35
CA VAL A 106 -17.91 -15.60 10.26
C VAL A 106 -16.47 -15.95 9.87
N SER A 107 -16.18 -17.22 9.54
CA SER A 107 -14.85 -17.63 9.05
C SER A 107 -14.46 -16.92 7.75
N GLY A 108 -15.43 -16.72 6.84
CA GLY A 108 -15.24 -15.95 5.61
C GLY A 108 -14.96 -14.47 5.87
N GLN A 109 -15.71 -13.84 6.78
CA GLN A 109 -15.48 -12.44 7.20
C GLN A 109 -14.11 -12.27 7.86
N LEU A 110 -13.71 -13.21 8.72
CA LEU A 110 -12.41 -13.19 9.38
C LEU A 110 -11.27 -13.35 8.36
N ARG A 111 -11.39 -14.28 7.40
CA ARG A 111 -10.44 -14.41 6.28
C ARG A 111 -10.36 -13.14 5.43
N LYS A 112 -11.47 -12.43 5.24
CA LYS A 112 -11.48 -11.13 4.55
C LYS A 112 -10.68 -10.07 5.32
N LEU A 113 -10.84 -9.99 6.64
CA LEU A 113 -10.08 -9.07 7.51
C LEU A 113 -8.59 -9.44 7.54
N ILE A 114 -8.26 -10.73 7.65
CA ILE A 114 -6.88 -11.22 7.56
C ILE A 114 -6.27 -10.85 6.20
N GLY A 115 -7.02 -11.01 5.11
CA GLY A 115 -6.64 -10.63 3.75
C GLY A 115 -6.39 -9.12 3.55
N GLN A 116 -6.99 -8.26 4.39
CA GLN A 116 -6.73 -6.83 4.42
C GLN A 116 -5.49 -6.48 5.25
N LEU A 117 -5.23 -7.23 6.32
CA LEU A 117 -4.04 -7.10 7.17
C LEU A 117 -2.78 -7.63 6.47
N ARG A 118 -2.94 -8.70 5.67
CA ARG A 118 -1.88 -9.34 4.90
C ARG A 118 -2.47 -9.95 3.63
N PRO A 119 -1.84 -9.78 2.46
CA PRO A 119 -2.25 -10.51 1.25
C PRO A 119 -2.10 -12.01 1.46
N ALA A 120 -3.20 -12.71 1.74
CA ALA A 120 -3.20 -14.16 1.85
C ALA A 120 -2.81 -14.77 0.48
N GLY A 121 -1.86 -15.70 0.47
CA GLY A 121 -1.37 -16.38 -0.74
C GLY A 121 -0.09 -15.81 -1.35
N LEU A 122 0.43 -14.68 -0.87
CA LEU A 122 1.69 -14.12 -1.37
C LEU A 122 2.91 -15.02 -1.05
N ASP A 123 2.90 -15.64 0.13
CA ASP A 123 3.97 -16.54 0.61
C ASP A 123 3.94 -17.92 -0.07
N GLU A 124 2.76 -18.44 -0.42
CA GLU A 124 2.58 -19.81 -0.91
C GLU A 124 2.47 -19.90 -2.44
N MET A 125 1.90 -18.88 -3.08
CA MET A 125 1.57 -18.89 -4.51
C MET A 125 2.21 -17.74 -5.31
N GLY A 126 2.87 -16.80 -4.62
CA GLY A 126 3.58 -15.68 -5.23
C GLY A 126 2.68 -14.52 -5.65
N LEU A 127 3.31 -13.43 -6.12
CA LEU A 127 2.64 -12.16 -6.47
C LEU A 127 1.52 -12.34 -7.50
N GLY A 128 1.73 -13.18 -8.51
CA GLY A 128 0.78 -13.36 -9.60
C GLY A 128 -0.57 -13.92 -9.13
N ALA A 129 -0.54 -15.04 -8.41
CA ALA A 129 -1.75 -15.66 -7.88
C ALA A 129 -2.46 -14.77 -6.85
N ALA A 130 -1.70 -14.01 -6.06
CA ALA A 130 -2.27 -13.03 -5.14
C ALA A 130 -3.06 -11.93 -5.88
N LEU A 131 -2.52 -11.40 -6.99
CA LEU A 131 -3.19 -10.41 -7.82
C LEU A 131 -4.45 -10.96 -8.48
N GLU A 132 -4.40 -12.18 -9.01
CA GLU A 132 -5.57 -12.88 -9.57
C GLU A 132 -6.69 -13.01 -8.55
N GLY A 133 -6.38 -13.50 -7.34
CA GLY A 133 -7.33 -13.63 -6.25
C GLY A 133 -7.91 -12.28 -5.80
N TYR A 134 -7.08 -11.24 -5.75
CA TYR A 134 -7.51 -9.89 -5.43
C TYR A 134 -8.48 -9.33 -6.48
N VAL A 135 -8.14 -9.41 -7.76
CA VAL A 135 -8.98 -8.93 -8.87
C VAL A 135 -10.32 -9.67 -8.89
N ALA A 136 -10.31 -11.00 -8.78
CA ALA A 136 -11.54 -11.79 -8.76
C ALA A 136 -12.47 -11.41 -7.59
N ARG A 137 -11.89 -11.09 -6.43
CA ARG A 137 -12.65 -10.61 -5.27
C ARG A 137 -13.24 -9.23 -5.53
N VAL A 138 -12.44 -8.29 -6.02
CA VAL A 138 -12.86 -6.90 -6.18
C VAL A 138 -13.89 -6.75 -7.29
N GLN A 139 -13.74 -7.46 -8.41
CA GLN A 139 -14.77 -7.51 -9.46
C GLN A 139 -16.10 -8.05 -8.94
N ARG A 140 -16.05 -9.09 -8.10
CA ARG A 140 -17.26 -9.64 -7.46
C ARG A 140 -17.92 -8.64 -6.52
N GLU A 141 -17.13 -7.89 -5.75
CA GLU A 141 -17.64 -6.88 -4.80
C GLU A 141 -18.19 -5.63 -5.51
N ALA A 142 -17.58 -5.21 -6.63
CA ALA A 142 -17.98 -4.03 -7.38
C ALA A 142 -19.18 -4.26 -8.31
N GLY A 143 -19.47 -5.52 -8.67
CA GLY A 143 -20.63 -5.91 -9.46
C GLY A 143 -20.45 -5.72 -10.98
N PRO A 144 -21.49 -6.02 -11.78
CA PRO A 144 -21.38 -6.16 -13.24
C PRO A 144 -21.16 -4.84 -14.00
N GLN A 145 -21.29 -3.69 -13.34
CA GLN A 145 -21.02 -2.37 -13.91
C GLN A 145 -19.57 -1.90 -13.66
N ALA A 146 -18.78 -2.70 -12.95
CA ALA A 146 -17.38 -2.38 -12.68
C ALA A 146 -16.53 -2.52 -13.95
N PRO A 147 -15.43 -1.74 -14.09
CA PRO A 147 -14.49 -1.90 -15.18
C PRO A 147 -13.94 -3.32 -15.25
N VAL A 148 -13.72 -3.78 -16.47
CA VAL A 148 -13.05 -5.06 -16.71
C VAL A 148 -11.57 -4.90 -16.38
N ILE A 149 -11.05 -5.79 -15.54
CA ILE A 149 -9.64 -5.78 -15.13
C ILE A 149 -8.92 -6.90 -15.86
N HIS A 150 -7.91 -6.56 -16.64
CA HIS A 150 -7.04 -7.51 -17.34
C HIS A 150 -5.71 -7.64 -16.61
N LEU A 151 -5.25 -8.88 -16.45
CA LEU A 151 -3.99 -9.22 -15.80
C LEU A 151 -3.01 -9.77 -16.84
N HIS A 152 -1.86 -9.11 -16.96
CA HIS A 152 -0.74 -9.52 -17.81
C HIS A 152 0.49 -9.75 -16.93
N LEU A 153 0.59 -10.95 -16.35
CA LEU A 153 1.54 -11.23 -15.27
C LEU A 153 2.66 -12.16 -15.75
N ASP A 154 3.90 -11.70 -15.65
CA ASP A 154 5.06 -12.56 -15.84
C ASP A 154 5.13 -13.64 -14.74
N ARG A 155 5.19 -14.92 -15.17
CA ARG A 155 5.23 -16.08 -14.25
C ARG A 155 6.46 -16.08 -13.34
N ARG A 156 7.54 -15.42 -13.74
CA ARG A 156 8.73 -15.25 -12.89
C ARG A 156 8.43 -14.45 -11.62
N GLY A 157 7.29 -13.74 -11.57
CA GLY A 157 6.79 -13.04 -10.39
C GLY A 157 6.57 -13.94 -9.16
N ALA A 158 6.48 -15.27 -9.35
CA ALA A 158 6.42 -16.23 -8.26
C ALA A 158 7.72 -16.34 -7.44
N PHE A 159 8.86 -15.91 -7.99
CA PHE A 159 10.18 -16.03 -7.37
C PHE A 159 10.75 -14.71 -6.86
N LEU A 160 9.94 -13.64 -6.87
CA LEU A 160 10.37 -12.34 -6.36
C LEU A 160 10.59 -12.40 -4.85
N PRO A 161 11.61 -11.69 -4.32
CA PRO A 161 11.80 -11.58 -2.87
C PRO A 161 10.53 -11.09 -2.17
N GLU A 162 10.25 -11.63 -0.98
CA GLU A 162 9.01 -11.36 -0.23
C GLU A 162 8.72 -9.86 -0.10
N ALA A 163 9.72 -9.06 0.27
CA ALA A 163 9.58 -7.62 0.42
C ALA A 163 9.17 -6.91 -0.90
N VAL A 164 9.70 -7.36 -2.04
CA VAL A 164 9.36 -6.83 -3.37
C VAL A 164 7.94 -7.20 -3.73
N SER A 165 7.57 -8.47 -3.52
CA SER A 165 6.22 -8.96 -3.77
C SER A 165 5.18 -8.19 -2.95
N ILE A 166 5.43 -7.93 -1.67
CA ILE A 166 4.52 -7.16 -0.81
C ILE A 166 4.37 -5.73 -1.33
N CYS A 167 5.49 -5.09 -1.67
CA CYS A 167 5.50 -3.73 -2.19
C CYS A 167 4.69 -3.60 -3.48
N LEU A 168 4.96 -4.46 -4.46
CA LEU A 168 4.27 -4.48 -5.74
C LEU A 168 2.78 -4.81 -5.57
N PHE A 169 2.45 -5.77 -4.71
CA PHE A 169 1.06 -6.09 -4.44
C PHE A 169 0.30 -4.89 -3.86
N ARG A 170 0.87 -4.20 -2.86
CA ARG A 170 0.25 -2.99 -2.28
C ARG A 170 0.12 -1.87 -3.31
N ALA A 171 1.10 -1.71 -4.20
CA ALA A 171 1.03 -0.75 -5.30
C ALA A 171 -0.11 -1.09 -6.28
N ALA A 172 -0.26 -2.36 -6.66
CA ALA A 172 -1.35 -2.81 -7.51
C ALA A 172 -2.72 -2.60 -6.84
N GLN A 173 -2.86 -2.94 -5.55
CA GLN A 173 -4.10 -2.73 -4.81
C GLN A 173 -4.52 -1.26 -4.79
N GLU A 174 -3.57 -0.36 -4.55
CA GLU A 174 -3.81 1.07 -4.57
C GLU A 174 -4.27 1.54 -5.94
N GLY A 175 -3.53 1.17 -6.99
CA GLY A 175 -3.85 1.54 -8.37
C GLY A 175 -5.24 1.05 -8.80
N ILE A 176 -5.54 -0.23 -8.57
CA ILE A 176 -6.84 -0.84 -8.90
C ILE A 176 -7.96 -0.16 -8.13
N ARG A 177 -7.76 0.11 -6.83
CA ARG A 177 -8.77 0.78 -6.01
C ARG A 177 -9.03 2.20 -6.49
N ASN A 178 -8.00 2.93 -6.91
CA ASN A 178 -8.14 4.28 -7.42
C ASN A 178 -8.90 4.28 -8.76
N ALA A 179 -8.57 3.37 -9.67
CA ALA A 179 -9.30 3.22 -10.93
C ALA A 179 -10.80 2.95 -10.68
N LEU A 180 -11.12 2.04 -9.75
CA LEU A 180 -12.50 1.68 -9.41
C LEU A 180 -13.29 2.80 -8.73
N LYS A 181 -12.64 3.62 -7.90
CA LYS A 181 -13.32 4.66 -7.11
C LYS A 181 -13.39 6.00 -7.80
N HIS A 182 -12.39 6.33 -8.61
CA HIS A 182 -12.15 7.71 -9.04
C HIS A 182 -12.07 7.88 -10.54
N ALA A 183 -11.70 6.85 -11.31
CA ALA A 183 -11.40 7.04 -12.72
C ALA A 183 -12.64 7.02 -13.63
N CYS A 184 -13.80 6.51 -13.18
CA CYS A 184 -14.94 6.22 -14.05
C CYS A 184 -14.54 5.38 -15.29
N ALA A 185 -13.53 4.52 -15.12
CA ALA A 185 -12.96 3.71 -16.17
C ALA A 185 -13.91 2.58 -16.59
N SER A 186 -13.79 2.14 -17.84
CA SER A 186 -14.44 0.92 -18.37
C SER A 186 -13.49 -0.28 -18.38
N ARG A 187 -12.17 -0.01 -18.34
CA ARG A 187 -11.10 -1.00 -18.41
C ARG A 187 -9.93 -0.60 -17.52
N VAL A 188 -9.32 -1.61 -16.88
CA VAL A 188 -8.05 -1.50 -16.15
C VAL A 188 -7.12 -2.61 -16.60
N ASP A 189 -5.91 -2.27 -17.02
CA ASP A 189 -4.84 -3.20 -17.36
C ASP A 189 -3.78 -3.21 -16.26
N VAL A 190 -3.42 -4.39 -15.77
CA VAL A 190 -2.35 -4.60 -14.79
C VAL A 190 -1.28 -5.47 -15.42
N ASP A 191 -0.12 -4.87 -15.69
CA ASP A 191 1.03 -5.56 -16.28
C ASP A 191 2.14 -5.72 -15.24
N LEU A 192 2.65 -6.94 -15.09
CA LEU A 192 3.88 -7.26 -14.37
C LEU A 192 4.89 -7.80 -15.37
N ARG A 193 6.02 -7.11 -15.54
CA ARG A 193 7.11 -7.47 -16.44
C ARG A 193 8.41 -7.61 -15.68
N ILE A 194 9.19 -8.63 -16.01
CA ILE A 194 10.51 -8.86 -15.42
C ILE A 194 11.52 -8.89 -16.56
N ASP A 195 12.54 -8.04 -16.49
CA ASP A 195 13.63 -7.99 -17.47
C ASP A 195 14.98 -7.96 -16.74
N GLY A 196 15.73 -9.06 -16.83
CA GLY A 196 16.94 -9.27 -16.03
C GLY A 196 16.68 -9.08 -14.53
N ASP A 197 17.42 -8.15 -13.94
CA ASP A 197 17.32 -7.77 -12.52
C ASP A 197 16.28 -6.68 -12.26
N THR A 198 15.43 -6.36 -13.25
CA THR A 198 14.39 -5.34 -13.13
C THR A 198 12.99 -5.95 -13.13
N VAL A 199 12.13 -5.51 -12.22
CA VAL A 199 10.69 -5.75 -12.19
C VAL A 199 9.93 -4.43 -12.37
N ALA A 200 8.96 -4.44 -13.27
CA ALA A 200 8.07 -3.32 -13.53
C ALA A 200 6.62 -3.79 -13.35
N LEU A 201 5.87 -3.03 -12.56
CA LEU A 201 4.43 -3.18 -12.40
C LEU A 201 3.75 -1.90 -12.89
N SER A 202 2.81 -2.01 -13.80
CA SER A 202 1.95 -0.90 -14.22
C SER A 202 0.49 -1.24 -14.00
N VAL A 203 -0.26 -0.25 -13.51
CA VAL A 203 -1.72 -0.27 -13.47
C VAL A 203 -2.18 0.90 -14.33
N GLN A 204 -2.91 0.61 -15.39
CA GLN A 204 -3.40 1.60 -16.34
C GLN A 204 -4.91 1.48 -16.45
N ASP A 205 -5.61 2.61 -16.38
CA ASP A 205 -7.05 2.68 -16.64
C ASP A 205 -7.33 3.59 -17.84
N ASP A 206 -8.52 3.44 -18.41
CA ASP A 206 -9.03 4.26 -19.52
C ASP A 206 -9.96 5.39 -19.05
N GLY A 207 -9.86 5.78 -17.78
CA GLY A 207 -10.73 6.74 -17.15
C GLY A 207 -10.31 8.20 -17.32
N CYS A 208 -10.87 9.06 -16.47
CA CYS A 208 -10.74 10.52 -16.56
C CYS A 208 -9.37 11.09 -16.15
N GLY A 209 -8.46 10.26 -15.64
CA GLY A 209 -7.15 10.68 -15.16
C GLY A 209 -7.21 11.62 -13.95
N PHE A 210 -6.04 12.13 -13.54
CA PHE A 210 -5.91 13.15 -12.50
C PHE A 210 -4.67 14.01 -12.76
N LEU A 211 -4.67 15.25 -12.27
CA LEU A 211 -3.51 16.13 -12.34
C LEU A 211 -2.43 15.64 -11.37
N ILE A 212 -1.27 15.27 -11.91
CA ILE A 212 -0.08 14.92 -11.12
C ILE A 212 0.64 16.23 -10.77
N PRO A 213 0.73 16.64 -9.50
CA PRO A 213 1.53 17.79 -9.10
C PRO A 213 3.01 17.55 -9.38
N GLU A 214 3.78 18.61 -9.66
CA GLU A 214 5.20 18.51 -10.02
C GLU A 214 6.08 17.91 -8.90
N ARG A 215 5.59 17.92 -7.66
CA ARG A 215 6.31 17.35 -6.50
C ARG A 215 5.45 16.32 -5.78
N LEU A 216 6.06 15.17 -5.44
CA LEU A 216 5.46 14.15 -4.57
C LEU A 216 4.96 14.72 -3.22
N SER A 217 5.58 15.78 -2.70
CA SER A 217 5.13 16.48 -1.49
C SER A 217 3.78 17.20 -1.64
N GLU A 218 3.40 17.56 -2.86
CA GLU A 218 2.11 18.22 -3.15
C GLU A 218 0.97 17.18 -3.24
N LEU A 219 1.27 15.92 -3.61
CA LEU A 219 0.33 14.80 -3.48
C LEU A 219 -0.07 14.54 -2.02
N ALA A 220 0.85 14.72 -1.07
CA ALA A 220 0.56 14.60 0.36
C ALA A 220 -0.34 15.73 0.88
N GLN A 221 -0.26 16.93 0.29
CA GLN A 221 -1.12 18.07 0.62
C GLN A 221 -2.52 17.95 -0.01
N ALA A 222 -2.63 17.24 -1.14
CA ALA A 222 -3.90 16.94 -1.82
C ALA A 222 -4.59 15.65 -1.30
N GLU A 223 -4.24 15.19 -0.09
CA GLU A 223 -4.80 13.99 0.57
C GLU A 223 -4.63 12.67 -0.22
N HIS A 224 -3.73 12.61 -1.21
CA HIS A 224 -3.42 11.39 -1.98
C HIS A 224 -2.42 10.49 -1.24
N PHE A 225 -2.68 10.20 0.03
CA PHE A 225 -1.80 9.42 0.92
C PHE A 225 -1.48 8.02 0.39
N GLY A 226 -2.36 7.43 -0.41
CA GLY A 226 -2.13 6.14 -1.05
C GLY A 226 -0.97 6.14 -2.04
N LEU A 227 -0.91 7.16 -2.92
CA LEU A 227 0.16 7.32 -3.90
C LEU A 227 1.49 7.71 -3.25
N VAL A 228 1.43 8.54 -2.20
CA VAL A 228 2.60 8.88 -1.38
C VAL A 228 3.16 7.64 -0.71
N GLY A 229 2.32 6.80 -0.10
CA GLY A 229 2.77 5.56 0.53
C GLY A 229 3.33 4.54 -0.47
N VAL A 230 2.82 4.48 -1.71
CA VAL A 230 3.39 3.65 -2.78
C VAL A 230 4.74 4.19 -3.25
N ALA A 231 4.85 5.50 -3.49
CA ALA A 231 6.09 6.15 -3.90
C ALA A 231 7.20 6.02 -2.85
N GLU A 232 6.86 6.18 -1.56
CA GLU A 232 7.81 5.98 -0.47
C GLU A 232 8.31 4.53 -0.41
N ARG A 233 7.41 3.52 -0.48
CA ARG A 233 7.80 2.10 -0.46
C ARG A 233 8.68 1.67 -1.63
N VAL A 234 8.39 2.16 -2.83
CA VAL A 234 9.14 1.83 -4.05
C VAL A 234 10.52 2.52 -4.05
N ALA A 235 10.61 3.76 -3.55
CA ALA A 235 11.88 4.45 -3.34
C ALA A 235 12.79 3.73 -2.32
N TRP A 236 12.23 3.00 -1.35
CA TRP A 236 12.99 2.28 -0.32
C TRP A 236 13.68 1.01 -0.83
N SER A 237 13.28 0.49 -1.99
CA SER A 237 13.76 -0.77 -2.53
C SER A 237 14.67 -0.60 -3.76
N GLY A 238 14.99 0.65 -4.13
CA GLY A 238 15.82 0.97 -5.31
C GLY A 238 15.05 1.02 -6.63
N TRP A 239 13.72 0.99 -6.57
CA TRP A 239 12.81 0.91 -7.71
C TRP A 239 12.16 2.25 -8.01
N CYS A 240 11.59 2.42 -9.21
CA CYS A 240 10.97 3.67 -9.66
C CYS A 240 9.46 3.47 -9.94
N VAL A 241 8.61 4.41 -9.49
CA VAL A 241 7.18 4.43 -9.84
C VAL A 241 7.00 5.32 -11.07
N LEU A 242 6.50 4.76 -12.17
CA LEU A 242 5.95 5.52 -13.29
C LEU A 242 4.43 5.53 -13.17
N ALA A 243 3.88 6.58 -12.56
CA ALA A 243 2.46 6.88 -12.67
C ALA A 243 2.25 7.62 -14.01
N CYS A 244 1.56 7.00 -14.96
CA CYS A 244 1.24 7.62 -16.23
C CYS A 244 -0.24 8.03 -16.22
N ALA A 245 -0.50 9.34 -16.03
CA ALA A 245 -1.79 9.93 -16.37
C ALA A 245 -1.74 10.31 -17.86
N ARG A 246 -2.65 9.78 -18.68
CA ARG A 246 -2.84 10.29 -20.05
C ARG A 246 -3.79 11.48 -20.01
N TYR A 247 -3.44 12.49 -20.80
CA TYR A 247 -4.16 13.73 -21.07
C TYR A 247 -5.51 13.50 -21.75
#